data_AF-A0A9W7TZW8-F1
#
_entry.id   AF-A0A9W7TZW8-F1
#
_cell.length_a   1.000
_cell.length_b   1.000
_cell.length_c   1.000
_cell.angle_alpha   90.00
_cell.angle_beta   90.00
_cell.angle_gamma   90.00
#
_symmetry.space_group_name_H-M   'P 1'
#
loop_
_entity.id
_entity.type
_entity.pdbx_description
1 polymer ?
#
loop_
_entity_poly.entity_id
_entity_poly.type
_entity_poly.pdbx_seq_one_letter_code
_entity_poly.pdbx_strand_id
1 'polypeptide(L)'
;MSDDRDIQTFILAAPREMTFSVLERVIQEQFGDDCGWSRSRITAFWNAQHPVKKGVRSRVCDDAELRRFVDDRLSRLTLDEVRCAAIEAFGADRVPSRSALHRYWQWARRARA
;
A
#
# COMPACT_ATOMS: atom_id res chain seq x y z
N MET A 1 10.71 13.00 -32.21
CA MET A 1 10.24 11.97 -31.29
C MET A 1 11.32 11.76 -30.24
N SER A 2 11.07 12.18 -29.00
CA SER A 2 11.97 11.91 -27.90
C SER A 2 12.08 10.39 -27.68
N ASP A 3 13.29 9.88 -27.44
CA ASP A 3 13.47 8.44 -27.16
C ASP A 3 12.82 8.14 -25.80
N ASP A 4 11.96 7.12 -25.74
CA ASP A 4 11.28 6.69 -24.52
C ASP A 4 12.27 6.39 -23.38
N ARG A 5 13.52 6.04 -23.73
CA ARG A 5 14.63 5.87 -22.78
C ARG A 5 15.07 7.16 -22.09
N ASP A 6 15.04 8.30 -22.78
CA ASP A 6 15.42 9.58 -22.19
C ASP A 6 14.41 10.03 -21.14
N ILE A 7 13.11 9.84 -21.44
CA ILE A 7 12.03 10.14 -20.51
C ILE A 7 12.08 9.22 -19.29
N GLN A 8 12.33 7.92 -19.48
CA GLN A 8 12.52 6.99 -18.37
C GLN A 8 13.71 7.38 -17.47
N THR A 9 14.83 7.76 -18.08
CA THR A 9 16.02 8.22 -17.36
C THR A 9 15.72 9.48 -16.56
N PHE A 10 14.99 10.42 -17.16
CA PHE A 10 14.52 11.62 -16.49
C PHE A 10 13.61 11.32 -15.30
N ILE A 11 12.64 10.40 -15.46
CA ILE A 11 11.76 9.97 -14.38
C ILE A 11 12.56 9.38 -13.22
N LEU A 12 13.55 8.53 -13.48
CA LEU A 12 14.36 7.91 -12.43
C LEU A 12 15.27 8.89 -11.70
N ALA A 13 15.68 9.97 -12.36
CA ALA A 13 16.47 11.04 -11.76
C ALA A 13 15.63 12.07 -10.96
N ALA A 14 14.30 12.02 -11.08
CA ALA A 14 13.43 13.00 -10.44
C ALA A 14 13.44 12.90 -8.90
N PRO A 15 13.39 14.04 -8.18
CA PRO A 15 13.29 14.04 -6.72
C PRO A 15 12.05 13.30 -6.23
N ARG A 16 12.20 12.45 -5.20
CA ARG A 16 11.09 11.65 -4.64
C ARG A 16 9.97 12.47 -3.99
N GLU A 17 10.26 13.71 -3.65
CA GLU A 17 9.31 14.66 -3.05
C GLU A 17 8.39 15.30 -4.10
N MET A 18 8.78 15.21 -5.38
CA MET A 18 8.01 15.74 -6.49
C MET A 18 6.78 14.87 -6.74
N THR A 19 5.61 15.50 -6.86
CA THR A 19 4.38 14.77 -7.16
C THR A 19 4.35 14.33 -8.62
N PHE A 20 3.66 13.22 -8.92
CA PHE A 20 3.55 12.73 -10.31
C PHE A 20 2.85 13.70 -11.26
N SER A 21 1.98 14.60 -10.78
CA SER A 21 1.40 15.66 -11.61
C SER A 21 2.39 16.77 -11.95
N VAL A 22 3.30 17.09 -11.03
CA VAL A 22 4.38 18.03 -11.33
C VAL A 22 5.35 17.38 -12.31
N LEU A 23 5.68 16.11 -12.10
CA LEU A 23 6.58 15.36 -12.99
C LEU A 23 6.01 15.23 -14.41
N GLU A 24 4.72 14.97 -14.55
CA GLU A 24 4.02 14.96 -15.86
C GLU A 24 4.18 16.30 -16.59
N ARG A 25 3.92 17.43 -15.91
CA ARG A 25 4.08 18.76 -16.50
C ARG A 25 5.51 19.02 -16.94
N VAL A 26 6.50 18.68 -16.12
CA VAL A 26 7.92 18.89 -16.47
C VAL A 26 8.32 18.03 -17.67
N ILE A 27 7.82 16.79 -17.76
CA ILE A 27 8.07 15.91 -18.90
C ILE A 27 7.44 16.49 -20.17
N GLN A 28 6.22 16.99 -20.09
CA GLN A 28 5.54 17.67 -21.21
C GLN A 28 6.30 18.93 -21.64
N GLU A 29 6.74 19.76 -20.70
CA GLU A 29 7.53 20.97 -20.97
C GLU A 29 8.88 20.65 -21.62
N GLN A 30 9.53 19.54 -21.24
CA GLN A 30 10.87 19.19 -21.72
C GLN A 30 10.87 18.33 -23.00
N PHE A 31 9.88 17.44 -23.15
CA PHE A 31 9.84 16.43 -24.23
C PHE A 31 8.65 16.60 -25.18
N GLY A 32 7.78 17.58 -24.93
CA GLY A 32 6.59 17.90 -25.71
C GLY A 32 5.33 17.19 -25.23
N ASP A 33 4.17 17.81 -25.46
CA ASP A 33 2.86 17.29 -25.04
C ASP A 33 2.53 15.92 -25.69
N ASP A 34 3.05 15.66 -26.89
CA ASP A 34 2.85 14.43 -27.65
C ASP A 34 3.77 13.27 -27.21
N CYS A 35 4.53 13.42 -26.13
CA CYS A 35 5.46 12.38 -25.65
C CYS A 35 4.76 11.10 -25.16
N GLY A 36 3.44 11.12 -24.93
CA GLY A 36 2.66 9.93 -24.56
C GLY A 36 2.88 9.42 -23.13
N TRP A 37 3.53 10.22 -22.27
CA TRP A 37 3.77 9.93 -20.86
C TRP A 37 2.77 10.64 -19.95
N SER A 38 1.61 10.00 -19.78
CA SER A 38 0.60 10.44 -18.80
C SER A 38 1.03 10.14 -17.36
N ARG A 39 0.43 10.84 -16.40
CA ARG A 39 0.59 10.59 -14.95
C ARG A 39 0.43 9.12 -14.60
N SER A 40 -0.54 8.42 -15.18
CA SER A 40 -0.79 7.00 -14.91
C SER A 40 0.37 6.12 -15.39
N ARG A 41 0.93 6.42 -16.57
CA ARG A 41 2.09 5.71 -17.12
C ARG A 41 3.35 5.97 -16.30
N ILE A 42 3.59 7.23 -15.91
CA ILE A 42 4.68 7.63 -15.01
C ILE A 42 4.57 6.88 -13.68
N THR A 43 3.38 6.86 -13.08
CA THR A 43 3.12 6.16 -11.81
C THR A 43 3.36 4.66 -11.93
N ALA A 44 2.90 4.03 -13.01
CA ALA A 44 3.10 2.60 -13.25
C ALA A 44 4.58 2.26 -13.41
N PHE A 45 5.31 3.04 -14.21
CA PHE A 45 6.75 2.88 -14.40
C PHE A 45 7.51 3.07 -13.08
N TRP A 46 7.22 4.15 -12.34
CA TRP A 46 7.85 4.42 -11.05
C TRP A 46 7.63 3.28 -10.05
N ASN A 47 6.40 2.76 -9.94
CA ASN A 47 6.09 1.65 -9.02
C ASN A 47 6.77 0.33 -9.44
N ALA A 48 7.00 0.11 -10.74
CA ALA A 48 7.74 -1.05 -11.22
C ALA A 48 9.23 -0.97 -10.85
N GLN A 49 9.83 0.22 -10.90
CA GLN A 49 11.24 0.46 -10.60
C GLN A 49 11.50 0.62 -9.08
N HIS A 50 10.51 1.11 -8.36
CA HIS A 50 10.54 1.24 -6.91
C HIS A 50 9.39 0.42 -6.30
N PRO A 51 9.52 -0.91 -6.29
CA PRO A 51 8.52 -1.75 -5.64
C PRO A 51 8.44 -1.33 -4.18
N VAL A 52 7.30 -0.78 -3.79
CA VAL A 52 6.97 -0.60 -2.38
C VAL A 52 7.09 -1.99 -1.76
N LYS A 53 7.99 -2.14 -0.77
CA LYS A 53 8.08 -3.40 -0.01
C LYS A 53 6.65 -3.77 0.36
N LYS A 54 6.12 -4.86 -0.20
CA LYS A 54 4.81 -5.40 0.19
C LYS A 54 4.82 -5.42 1.70
N GLY A 55 3.90 -4.67 2.31
CA GLY A 55 3.86 -4.55 3.77
C GLY A 55 3.93 -5.95 4.36
N VAL A 56 4.79 -6.14 5.37
CA VAL A 56 4.88 -7.39 6.12
C VAL A 56 3.45 -7.79 6.47
N ARG A 57 3.04 -9.00 6.05
CA ARG A 57 1.70 -9.51 6.38
C ARG A 57 1.54 -9.41 7.89
N SER A 58 0.37 -8.92 8.34
CA SER A 58 0.08 -8.85 9.77
C SER A 58 0.23 -10.25 10.38
N ARG A 59 0.73 -10.35 11.62
CA ARG A 59 0.81 -11.65 12.33
C ARG A 59 -0.53 -12.40 12.38
N VAL A 60 -1.65 -11.66 12.32
CA VAL A 60 -3.00 -12.24 12.19
C VAL A 60 -3.14 -13.12 10.94
N CYS A 61 -2.41 -12.83 9.86
CA CYS A 61 -2.48 -13.65 8.64
C CYS A 61 -1.79 -15.00 8.79
N ASP A 62 -0.74 -15.07 9.61
CA ASP A 62 0.08 -16.27 9.79
C ASP A 62 -0.44 -17.15 10.93
N ASP A 63 -1.19 -16.56 11.87
CA ASP A 63 -1.83 -17.25 12.98
C ASP A 63 -3.30 -17.55 12.67
N ALA A 64 -3.56 -18.78 12.22
CA ALA A 64 -4.91 -19.20 11.81
C ALA A 64 -5.95 -19.14 12.94
N GLU A 65 -5.53 -19.34 14.19
CA GLU A 65 -6.39 -19.34 15.37
C GLU A 65 -6.78 -17.91 15.75
N LEU A 66 -5.78 -17.03 15.87
CA LEU A 66 -5.99 -15.60 16.08
C LEU A 66 -6.84 -15.01 14.94
N ARG A 67 -6.59 -15.41 13.69
CA ARG A 67 -7.37 -14.98 12.53
C ARG A 67 -8.84 -15.31 12.67
N ARG A 68 -9.15 -16.57 12.98
CA ARG A 68 -10.55 -17.02 13.17
C ARG A 68 -11.21 -16.26 14.32
N PHE A 69 -10.50 -16.07 15.43
CA PHE A 69 -11.02 -15.35 16.59
C PHE A 69 -11.37 -13.89 16.26
N VAL A 70 -10.46 -13.21 15.55
CA VAL A 70 -10.61 -11.82 15.12
C VAL A 70 -11.73 -11.71 14.08
N ASP A 71 -11.77 -12.59 13.08
CA ASP A 71 -12.79 -12.59 12.01
C ASP A 71 -14.21 -12.77 12.54
N ASP A 72 -14.39 -13.65 13.54
CA ASP A 72 -15.67 -13.91 14.19
C ASP A 72 -16.21 -12.66 14.94
N ARG A 73 -15.30 -11.85 15.49
CA ARG A 73 -15.64 -10.71 16.35
C ARG A 73 -15.66 -9.36 15.65
N LEU A 74 -14.93 -9.19 14.55
CA LEU A 74 -14.84 -7.92 13.80
C LEU A 74 -16.17 -7.41 13.24
N SER A 75 -17.22 -8.24 13.22
CA SER A 75 -18.57 -7.85 12.81
C SER A 75 -19.45 -7.35 13.96
N ARG A 76 -19.04 -7.58 15.22
CA ARG A 76 -19.87 -7.37 16.43
C ARG A 76 -19.21 -6.46 17.46
N LEU A 77 -17.88 -6.37 17.45
CA LEU A 77 -17.08 -5.61 18.40
C LEU A 77 -16.27 -4.54 17.69
N THR A 78 -15.98 -3.47 18.41
CA THR A 78 -15.01 -2.46 17.97
C THR A 78 -13.60 -3.03 17.95
N LEU A 79 -12.69 -2.40 17.20
CA LEU A 79 -11.28 -2.84 17.13
C LEU A 79 -10.57 -2.86 18.48
N ASP A 80 -10.96 -1.99 19.42
CA ASP A 80 -10.35 -2.00 20.77
C ASP A 80 -10.85 -3.20 21.57
N GLU A 81 -12.15 -3.46 21.54
CA GLU A 81 -12.74 -4.62 22.19
C GLU A 81 -12.21 -5.94 21.62
N VAL A 82 -12.08 -6.04 20.29
CA VAL A 82 -11.47 -7.20 19.63
C VAL A 82 -10.04 -7.38 20.11
N ARG A 83 -9.25 -6.30 20.21
CA ARG A 83 -7.86 -6.38 20.67
C ARG A 83 -7.78 -6.81 22.13
N CYS A 84 -8.60 -6.24 23.02
CA CYS A 84 -8.63 -6.65 24.43
C CYS A 84 -9.00 -8.13 24.57
N ALA A 85 -10.07 -8.57 23.89
CA ALA A 85 -10.49 -9.97 23.90
C ALA A 85 -9.41 -10.91 23.34
N ALA A 86 -8.68 -10.49 22.30
CA ALA A 86 -7.58 -11.28 21.77
C ALA A 86 -6.39 -11.33 22.74
N ILE A 87 -6.09 -10.25 23.46
CA ILE A 87 -5.01 -10.23 24.47
C ILE A 87 -5.37 -11.16 25.63
N GLU A 88 -6.63 -11.14 26.06
CA GLU A 88 -7.12 -12.06 27.11
C GLU A 88 -7.03 -13.53 26.68
N ALA A 89 -7.34 -13.84 25.42
CA ALA A 89 -7.32 -15.21 24.92
C ALA A 89 -5.93 -15.74 24.53
N PHE A 90 -5.05 -14.90 24.00
CA PHE A 90 -3.79 -15.32 23.35
C PHE A 90 -2.53 -14.69 23.95
N GLY A 91 -2.68 -13.73 24.86
CA GLY A 91 -1.57 -12.95 25.43
C GLY A 91 -1.13 -11.78 24.56
N ALA A 92 -0.57 -10.75 25.19
CA ALA A 92 -0.20 -9.50 24.53
C ALA A 92 0.90 -9.66 23.46
N ASP A 93 1.81 -10.61 23.62
CA ASP A 93 2.94 -10.82 22.70
C ASP A 93 2.51 -11.39 21.34
N ARG A 94 1.45 -12.21 21.35
CA ARG A 94 0.87 -12.87 20.18
C ARG A 94 -0.05 -11.92 19.41
N VAL A 95 -0.67 -10.96 20.10
CA VAL A 95 -1.64 -10.03 19.52
C VAL A 95 -0.95 -8.80 18.95
N PRO A 96 -1.15 -8.49 17.66
CA PRO A 96 -0.53 -7.33 17.06
C PRO A 96 -1.17 -6.02 17.52
N SER A 97 -0.49 -4.90 17.24
CA SER A 97 -0.98 -3.58 17.61
C SER A 97 -2.35 -3.26 16.99
N ARG A 98 -3.07 -2.30 17.60
CA ARG A 98 -4.36 -1.80 17.08
C ARG A 98 -4.30 -1.43 15.61
N SER A 99 -3.26 -0.69 15.19
CA SER A 99 -3.09 -0.28 13.79
C SER A 99 -2.87 -1.46 12.85
N ALA A 100 -2.20 -2.52 13.30
CA ALA A 100 -2.03 -3.74 12.52
C ALA A 100 -3.35 -4.53 12.39
N LEU A 101 -4.16 -4.60 13.46
CA LEU A 101 -5.52 -5.15 13.40
C LEU A 101 -6.44 -4.36 12.47
N HIS A 102 -6.40 -3.02 12.52
CA HIS A 102 -7.18 -2.17 11.63
C HIS A 102 -6.79 -2.37 10.15
N ARG A 103 -5.49 -2.44 9.84
CA ARG A 103 -5.01 -2.74 8.48
C ARG A 103 -5.46 -4.13 8.01
N TYR A 104 -5.40 -5.13 8.90
CA TYR A 104 -5.92 -6.46 8.62
C TYR A 104 -7.42 -6.43 8.28
N TRP A 105 -8.23 -5.73 9.07
CA TRP A 105 -9.67 -5.62 8.82
C TRP A 105 -10.00 -4.93 7.49
N GLN A 106 -9.30 -3.85 7.15
CA GLN A 106 -9.46 -3.20 5.84
C GLN A 106 -9.12 -4.14 4.68
N TRP A 107 -8.06 -4.92 4.81
CA TRP A 107 -7.70 -5.93 3.81
C TRP A 107 -8.75 -7.04 3.71
N ALA A 108 -9.20 -7.58 4.85
CA ALA A 108 -10.20 -8.64 4.90
C ALA A 108 -11.56 -8.19 4.31
N ARG A 109 -11.96 -6.94 4.53
CA ARG A 109 -13.17 -6.36 3.94
C ARG A 109 -13.09 -6.27 2.40
N ARG A 110 -11.93 -5.86 1.87
CA ARG A 110 -11.73 -5.77 0.41
C ARG A 110 -11.65 -7.14 -0.26
N ALA A 111 -11.15 -8.16 0.43
CA ALA A 111 -11.09 -9.52 -0.11
C ALA A 111 -12.44 -10.25 -0.12
N ARG A 112 -13.43 -9.74 0.62
CA ARG A 112 -14.80 -10.29 0.71
C ARG A 112 -15.82 -9.55 -0.16
N ALA A 113 -15.42 -8.43 -0.78
CA ALA A 113 -16.23 -7.63 -1.71
C ALA A 113 -15.91 -8.02 -3.15
#